data_AF-A0A2N1WF64-F1
#
_entry.id   AF-A0A2N1WF64-F1
#
_cell.length_a   1.000
_cell.length_b   1.000
_cell.length_c   1.000
_cell.angle_alpha   90.00
_cell.angle_beta   90.00
_cell.angle_gamma   90.00
#
_symmetry.space_group_name_H-M   'P 1'
#
loop_
_entity.id
_entity.type
_entity.pdbx_description
1 polymer ?
#
loop_
_entity_poly.entity_id
_entity_poly.type
_entity_poly.pdbx_seq_one_letter_code
_entity_poly.pdbx_strand_id
1 'polypeptide(L)'
;MNPDLHQDITRRLDAEFEFKKSGKWLRGGKCPSCHKKELYTNAEEPWVVRCGRENKCAWSSHVKDLYPDAFNSWSERYKPSDTNPNAAADAYLQYGRGFKLDLIKGLYEQANYYDPERKFGTATVRFPLPSGGYWERLIDKPERFG
;
A
#
# COMPACT_ATOMS: atom_id res chain seq x y z
N MET A 1 -1.49 -1.36 -10.70
CA MET A 1 -2.02 -0.97 -9.37
C MET A 1 -3.54 -1.23 -9.33
N ASN A 2 -4.15 -1.57 -8.18
CA ASN A 2 -5.62 -1.70 -8.08
C ASN A 2 -6.31 -0.34 -8.42
N PRO A 3 -7.43 -0.31 -9.17
CA PRO A 3 -8.11 0.93 -9.56
C PRO A 3 -8.52 1.85 -8.40
N ASP A 4 -9.04 1.30 -7.30
CA ASP A 4 -9.51 2.09 -6.15
C ASP A 4 -8.34 2.72 -5.39
N LEU A 5 -7.28 1.93 -5.18
CA LEU A 5 -6.03 2.42 -4.59
C LEU A 5 -5.38 3.47 -5.50
N HIS A 6 -5.34 3.21 -6.81
CA HIS A 6 -4.82 4.14 -7.80
C HIS A 6 -5.59 5.47 -7.79
N GLN A 7 -6.92 5.42 -7.71
CA GLN A 7 -7.75 6.62 -7.64
C GLN A 7 -7.51 7.42 -6.35
N ASP A 8 -7.43 6.74 -5.20
CA ASP A 8 -7.14 7.38 -3.90
C ASP A 8 -5.77 8.05 -3.91
N ILE A 9 -4.73 7.33 -4.34
CA ILE A 9 -3.36 7.83 -4.43
C ILE A 9 -3.25 8.99 -5.42
N THR A 10 -3.83 8.87 -6.62
CA THR A 10 -3.77 9.91 -7.64
C THR A 10 -4.42 11.20 -7.14
N ARG A 11 -5.56 11.09 -6.47
CA ARG A 11 -6.26 12.24 -5.86
C ARG A 11 -5.41 12.92 -4.79
N ARG A 12 -4.75 12.15 -3.93
CA ARG A 12 -3.87 12.70 -2.87
C ARG A 12 -2.63 13.38 -3.45
N LEU A 13 -1.98 12.73 -4.41
CA LEU A 13 -0.82 13.28 -5.11
C LEU A 13 -1.15 14.60 -5.81
N ASP A 14 -2.31 14.67 -6.46
CA ASP A 14 -2.76 15.90 -7.12
C ASP A 14 -3.05 17.02 -6.12
N ALA A 15 -3.74 16.71 -5.02
CA ALA A 15 -4.05 17.68 -3.96
C ALA A 15 -2.80 18.22 -3.24
N GLU A 16 -1.79 17.38 -3.01
CA GLU A 16 -0.59 17.76 -2.26
C GLU A 16 0.48 18.42 -3.12
N PHE A 17 0.71 17.88 -4.32
CA PHE A 17 1.83 18.29 -5.16
C PHE A 17 1.41 19.07 -6.41
N GLU A 18 0.12 19.25 -6.70
CA GLU A 18 -0.38 19.98 -7.88
C GLU A 18 0.14 19.39 -9.21
N PHE A 19 0.09 18.07 -9.37
CA PHE A 19 0.59 17.42 -10.57
C PHE A 19 -0.21 17.81 -11.82
N LYS A 20 0.46 17.74 -12.98
CA LYS A 20 -0.18 17.81 -14.29
C LYS A 20 0.04 16.51 -15.03
N LYS A 21 -1.04 15.96 -15.60
CA LYS A 21 -0.96 14.75 -16.43
C LYS A 21 -0.34 15.08 -17.79
N SER A 22 0.72 14.37 -18.15
CA SER A 22 1.41 14.45 -19.43
C SER A 22 1.68 13.04 -19.94
N GLY A 23 0.77 12.52 -20.77
CA GLY A 23 0.81 11.13 -21.25
C GLY A 23 0.79 10.13 -20.10
N LYS A 24 1.81 9.27 -20.04
CA LYS A 24 1.99 8.22 -19.02
C LYS A 24 2.59 8.73 -17.69
N TRP A 25 2.79 10.03 -17.55
CA TRP A 25 3.45 10.63 -16.39
C TRP A 25 2.60 11.72 -15.75
N LEU A 26 2.66 11.81 -14.43
CA LEU A 26 2.30 13.00 -13.67
C LEU A 26 3.59 13.82 -13.52
N ARG A 27 3.58 15.09 -13.94
CA ARG A 27 4.76 15.97 -13.95
C ARG A 27 4.41 17.37 -13.47
N GLY A 28 5.43 18.16 -13.16
CA GLY A 28 5.26 19.56 -12.79
C GLY A 28 4.77 19.77 -11.35
N GLY A 29 4.81 18.71 -10.53
CA GLY A 29 4.41 18.81 -9.13
C GLY A 29 5.45 19.55 -8.28
N LYS A 30 5.00 20.22 -7.22
CA LYS A 30 5.83 21.01 -6.32
C LYS A 30 6.59 20.11 -5.34
N CYS A 31 7.92 20.12 -5.42
CA CYS A 31 8.76 19.30 -4.54
C CYS A 31 8.69 19.79 -3.08
N PRO A 32 8.46 18.91 -2.08
CA PRO A 32 8.41 19.31 -0.67
C PRO A 32 9.79 19.75 -0.14
N SER A 33 10.88 19.24 -0.73
CA SER A 33 12.25 19.60 -0.33
C SER A 33 12.70 20.93 -0.95
N CYS A 34 12.65 21.06 -2.27
CA CYS A 34 13.20 22.24 -2.96
C CYS A 34 12.16 23.26 -3.48
N HIS A 35 10.87 22.99 -3.27
CA HIS A 35 9.74 23.85 -3.64
C HIS A 35 9.62 24.20 -5.14
N LYS A 36 10.40 23.53 -6.01
CA LYS A 36 10.32 23.67 -7.47
C LYS A 36 9.31 22.69 -8.07
N LYS A 37 8.69 23.09 -9.17
CA LYS A 37 7.67 22.32 -9.92
C LYS A 37 8.31 21.28 -10.85
N GLU A 38 9.08 20.37 -10.26
CA GLU A 38 9.92 19.39 -10.95
C GLU A 38 9.65 17.96 -10.48
N LEU A 39 8.63 17.74 -9.65
CA LEU A 39 8.25 16.38 -9.30
C LEU A 39 7.66 15.67 -10.50
N TYR A 40 7.92 14.37 -10.57
CA TYR A 40 7.27 13.45 -11.49
C TYR A 40 7.01 12.08 -10.86
N THR A 41 6.02 11.37 -11.37
CA THR A 41 5.70 9.97 -11.07
C THR A 41 4.93 9.34 -12.24
N ASN A 42 4.86 8.01 -12.31
CA ASN A 42 4.09 7.31 -13.34
C ASN A 42 2.59 7.52 -13.10
N ALA A 43 1.82 7.79 -14.15
CA ALA A 43 0.40 8.10 -14.02
C ALA A 43 -0.49 6.86 -13.83
N GLU A 44 -0.07 5.67 -14.26
CA GLU A 44 -0.80 4.41 -14.12
C GLU A 44 -0.39 3.66 -12.84
N GLU A 45 0.89 3.76 -12.47
CA GLU A 45 1.48 3.05 -11.33
C GLU A 45 2.41 3.96 -10.53
N PRO A 46 1.86 4.95 -9.79
CA PRO A 46 2.64 5.92 -9.03
C PRO A 46 3.23 5.28 -7.78
N TRP A 47 4.24 4.41 -7.92
CA TRP A 47 4.90 3.76 -6.79
C TRP A 47 5.96 4.65 -6.13
N VAL A 48 6.56 5.56 -6.90
CA VAL A 48 7.67 6.42 -6.46
C VAL A 48 7.49 7.82 -7.02
N VAL A 49 7.56 8.82 -6.16
CA VAL A 49 7.60 10.24 -6.55
C VAL A 49 9.05 10.72 -6.50
N ARG A 50 9.51 11.39 -7.56
CA ARG A 50 10.89 11.87 -7.67
C ARG A 50 10.96 13.30 -8.13
N CYS A 51 11.95 14.04 -7.65
CA CYS A 51 12.30 15.36 -8.15
C CYS A 51 13.27 15.23 -9.34
N GLY A 52 12.94 15.80 -10.49
CA GLY A 52 13.78 15.80 -11.70
C GLY A 52 15.09 16.60 -11.57
N ARG A 53 15.26 17.37 -10.49
CA ARG A 53 16.50 18.08 -10.18
C ARG A 53 17.51 17.16 -9.50
N GLU A 54 17.90 16.07 -10.16
CA GLU A 54 18.75 15.01 -9.58
C GLU A 54 20.09 15.56 -9.07
N ASN A 55 20.74 16.45 -9.82
CA ASN A 55 22.02 17.05 -9.42
C ASN A 55 21.91 18.18 -8.37
N LYS A 56 20.69 18.55 -7.93
CA LYS A 56 20.48 19.69 -7.01
C LYS A 56 19.63 19.38 -5.77
N CYS A 57 18.62 18.53 -5.91
CA CYS A 57 17.69 18.18 -4.85
C CYS A 57 17.67 16.68 -4.59
N ALA A 58 17.60 15.86 -5.66
CA ALA A 58 17.57 14.40 -5.59
C ALA A 58 16.48 13.79 -4.68
N TRP A 59 15.47 14.57 -4.27
CA TRP A 59 14.42 14.06 -3.39
C TRP A 59 13.62 12.96 -4.09
N SER A 60 13.40 11.85 -3.40
CA SER A 60 12.53 10.77 -3.83
C SER A 60 11.86 10.14 -2.62
N SER A 61 10.64 9.65 -2.81
CA SER A 61 9.89 8.94 -1.78
C SER A 61 9.01 7.87 -2.42
N HIS A 62 8.88 6.72 -1.75
CA HIS A 62 7.87 5.75 -2.16
C HIS A 62 6.50 6.25 -1.73
N VAL A 63 5.48 6.02 -2.57
CA VAL A 63 4.11 6.47 -2.28
C VAL A 63 3.54 5.81 -1.01
N LYS A 64 3.99 4.60 -0.66
CA LYS A 64 3.65 3.97 0.62
C LYS A 64 4.18 4.74 1.84
N ASP A 65 5.27 5.47 1.70
CA ASP A 65 5.87 6.24 2.79
C ASP A 65 5.18 7.61 2.89
N LEU A 66 4.69 8.15 1.77
CA LEU A 66 3.88 9.38 1.73
C LEU A 66 2.47 9.17 2.29
N TYR A 67 1.84 8.03 1.97
CA TYR A 67 0.46 7.73 2.33
C TYR A 67 0.32 6.36 3.00
N PRO A 68 0.96 6.15 4.16
CA PRO A 68 0.96 4.84 4.82
C PRO A 68 -0.46 4.35 5.16
N ASP A 69 -1.38 5.26 5.47
CA ASP A 69 -2.79 4.96 5.74
C ASP A 69 -3.51 4.33 4.53
N ALA A 70 -3.11 4.68 3.31
CA ALA A 70 -3.66 4.08 2.09
C ALA A 70 -3.24 2.60 1.92
N PHE A 71 -2.18 2.17 2.62
CA PHE A 71 -1.63 0.81 2.56
C PHE A 71 -1.77 0.03 3.89
N ASN A 72 -2.47 0.57 4.89
CA ASN A 72 -2.60 -0.04 6.22
C ASN A 72 -4.05 -0.37 6.61
N SER A 73 -5.02 -0.18 5.71
CA SER A 73 -6.46 -0.45 5.93
C SER A 73 -6.98 -1.47 4.89
N TRP A 74 -6.40 -2.67 4.84
CA TRP A 74 -6.79 -3.71 3.88
C TRP A 74 -8.16 -4.28 4.20
N SER A 75 -8.46 -4.62 5.46
CA SER A 75 -9.77 -5.20 5.82
C SER A 75 -10.95 -4.24 5.65
N GLU A 76 -10.72 -2.93 5.82
CA GLU A 76 -11.74 -1.90 5.59
C GLU A 76 -12.12 -1.81 4.11
N ARG A 77 -11.14 -2.00 3.21
CA ARG A 77 -11.28 -1.88 1.75
C ARG A 77 -11.68 -3.19 1.08
N TYR A 78 -11.15 -4.32 1.56
CA TYR A 78 -11.32 -5.65 1.00
C TYR A 78 -11.99 -6.55 2.03
N LYS A 79 -13.30 -6.41 2.15
CA LYS A 79 -14.09 -7.20 3.10
C LYS A 79 -14.16 -8.66 2.62
N PRO A 80 -13.87 -9.64 3.50
CA PRO A 80 -14.12 -11.04 3.21
C PRO A 80 -15.56 -11.28 2.79
N SER A 81 -15.75 -12.18 1.83
CA SER A 81 -17.06 -12.67 1.41
C SER A 81 -17.05 -14.18 1.33
N ASP A 82 -18.22 -14.81 1.23
CA ASP A 82 -18.32 -16.28 1.10
C ASP A 82 -17.54 -16.81 -0.11
N THR A 83 -17.46 -16.01 -1.18
CA THR A 83 -16.70 -16.35 -2.40
C THR A 83 -15.21 -16.06 -2.29
N ASN A 84 -14.79 -15.14 -1.42
CA ASN A 84 -13.39 -14.87 -1.14
C ASN A 84 -13.18 -14.54 0.35
N PRO A 85 -12.97 -15.56 1.20
CA PRO A 85 -12.73 -15.35 2.62
C PRO A 85 -11.36 -14.67 2.89
N ASN A 86 -10.43 -14.74 1.93
CA ASN A 86 -9.07 -14.21 2.07
C ASN A 86 -8.89 -12.82 1.46
N ALA A 87 -9.98 -12.08 1.19
CA ALA A 87 -9.94 -10.84 0.41
C ALA A 87 -8.91 -9.80 0.89
N ALA A 88 -8.77 -9.60 2.21
CA ALA A 88 -7.80 -8.65 2.76
C ALA A 88 -6.37 -9.21 2.71
N ALA A 89 -6.17 -10.51 2.98
CA ALA A 89 -4.87 -11.16 2.84
C ALA A 89 -4.38 -11.18 1.39
N ASP A 90 -5.26 -11.47 0.44
CA ASP A 90 -5.02 -11.38 -1.01
C ASP A 90 -4.55 -9.97 -1.38
N ALA A 91 -5.29 -8.95 -0.95
CA ALA A 91 -4.96 -7.57 -1.22
C ALA A 91 -3.62 -7.15 -0.60
N TYR A 92 -3.35 -7.54 0.64
CA TYR A 92 -2.08 -7.28 1.30
C TYR A 92 -0.90 -7.93 0.55
N LEU A 93 -1.02 -9.23 0.21
CA LEU A 93 0.06 -9.96 -0.46
C LEU A 93 0.29 -9.43 -1.87
N GLN A 94 -0.77 -9.18 -2.62
CA GLN A 94 -0.67 -8.69 -3.99
C GLN A 94 -0.19 -7.24 -4.04
N TYR A 95 -0.84 -6.34 -3.29
CA TYR A 95 -0.63 -4.90 -3.44
C TYR A 95 0.36 -4.34 -2.42
N GLY A 96 0.33 -4.82 -1.18
CA GLY A 96 1.28 -4.42 -0.14
C GLY A 96 2.65 -5.07 -0.30
N ARG A 97 2.71 -6.29 -0.86
CA ARG A 97 3.95 -7.10 -0.95
C ARG A 97 4.37 -7.47 -2.37
N GLY A 98 3.53 -7.27 -3.38
CA GLY A 98 3.88 -7.51 -4.79
C GLY A 98 3.86 -8.98 -5.22
N PHE A 99 3.21 -9.86 -4.47
CA PHE A 99 3.09 -11.27 -4.85
C PHE A 99 2.14 -11.48 -6.04
N LYS A 100 2.46 -12.46 -6.89
CA LYS A 100 1.51 -13.01 -7.86
C LYS A 100 0.66 -14.06 -7.15
N LEU A 101 -0.61 -13.75 -6.87
CA LEU A 101 -1.47 -14.63 -6.06
C LEU A 101 -1.63 -16.02 -6.67
N ASP A 102 -1.68 -16.14 -8.00
CA ASP A 102 -1.81 -17.45 -8.68
C ASP A 102 -0.69 -18.45 -8.31
N LEU A 103 0.47 -17.97 -7.84
CA LEU A 103 1.59 -18.81 -7.42
C LEU A 103 1.52 -19.25 -5.96
N ILE A 104 0.76 -18.55 -5.12
CA ILE A 104 0.76 -18.74 -3.67
C ILE A 104 -0.64 -18.98 -3.07
N LYS A 105 -1.69 -18.89 -3.88
CA LYS A 105 -3.07 -19.12 -3.44
C LYS A 105 -3.21 -20.53 -2.88
N GLY A 106 -3.86 -20.62 -1.71
CA GLY A 106 -3.99 -21.87 -0.96
C GLY A 106 -2.82 -22.18 -0.02
N LEU A 107 -1.73 -21.41 -0.07
CA LEU A 107 -0.62 -21.52 0.89
C LEU A 107 -0.78 -20.59 2.09
N TYR A 108 -1.85 -19.79 2.14
CA TYR A 108 -2.14 -18.87 3.23
C TYR A 108 -3.64 -18.77 3.48
N GLU A 109 -3.96 -18.31 4.68
CA GLU A 109 -5.31 -17.97 5.11
C GLU A 109 -5.36 -16.58 5.72
N GLN A 110 -6.52 -15.93 5.61
CA GLN A 110 -6.82 -14.73 6.38
C GLN A 110 -7.37 -15.12 7.75
N ALA A 111 -6.82 -14.52 8.80
CA ALA A 111 -7.30 -14.67 10.16
C ALA A 111 -7.47 -13.30 10.83
N ASN A 112 -7.77 -13.30 12.13
CA ASN A 112 -7.85 -12.10 12.94
C ASN A 112 -7.01 -12.29 14.20
N TYR A 113 -6.33 -11.22 14.60
CA TYR A 113 -5.62 -11.12 15.87
C TYR A 113 -6.31 -10.08 16.75
N TYR A 114 -6.46 -10.37 18.04
CA TYR A 114 -7.05 -9.46 19.02
C TYR A 114 -6.08 -9.24 20.18
N ASP A 115 -5.81 -7.97 20.49
CA ASP A 115 -5.04 -7.57 21.65
C ASP A 115 -6.01 -7.27 22.82
N PRO A 116 -6.01 -8.09 23.89
CA PRO A 116 -6.92 -7.90 25.01
C PRO A 116 -6.60 -6.67 25.88
N GLU A 117 -5.34 -6.25 25.95
CA GLU A 117 -4.95 -5.07 26.73
C GLU A 117 -5.42 -3.79 26.04
N ARG A 118 -5.20 -3.72 24.72
CA ARG A 118 -5.54 -2.55 23.91
C ARG A 118 -7.00 -2.55 23.43
N LYS A 119 -7.71 -3.66 23.59
CA LYS A 119 -9.13 -3.87 23.24
C LYS A 119 -9.48 -3.62 21.78
N PHE A 120 -8.59 -4.04 20.88
CA PHE A 120 -8.87 -4.00 19.45
C PHE A 120 -8.20 -5.16 18.71
N GLY A 121 -8.75 -5.48 17.54
CA GLY A 121 -8.19 -6.49 16.64
C GLY A 121 -7.74 -5.92 15.31
N THR A 122 -7.07 -6.77 14.54
CA THR A 122 -6.59 -6.52 13.18
C THR A 122 -6.72 -7.78 12.35
N ALA A 123 -6.96 -7.65 11.04
CA ALA A 123 -6.85 -8.79 10.16
C ALA A 123 -5.38 -9.23 10.08
N THR A 124 -5.18 -10.52 9.83
CA THR A 124 -3.86 -11.11 9.67
C THR A 124 -3.82 -12.03 8.45
N VAL A 125 -2.60 -12.25 7.95
CA VAL A 125 -2.32 -13.34 7.02
C VAL A 125 -1.47 -14.40 7.72
N ARG A 126 -1.84 -15.67 7.56
CA ARG A 126 -1.15 -16.82 8.14
C ARG A 126 -0.65 -17.76 7.06
N PHE A 127 0.60 -18.19 7.20
CA PHE A 127 1.20 -19.25 6.39
C PHE A 127 1.49 -20.45 7.30
N PRO A 128 0.87 -21.61 7.07
CA PRO A 128 1.10 -22.80 7.89
C PRO A 128 2.55 -23.30 7.72
N LEU A 129 3.11 -23.79 8.82
CA LEU A 129 4.45 -24.36 8.88
C LEU A 129 4.39 -25.89 9.07
N PRO A 130 5.39 -26.66 8.58
CA PRO A 130 5.36 -28.13 8.58
C PRO A 130 5.20 -28.82 9.94
N SER A 131 5.35 -28.12 11.06
CA SER A 131 5.31 -28.66 12.42
C SER A 131 4.12 -28.19 13.27
N GLY A 132 3.01 -27.79 12.63
CA GLY A 132 1.76 -27.47 13.33
C GLY A 132 1.68 -26.06 13.91
N GLY A 133 2.42 -25.11 13.33
CA GLY A 133 2.33 -23.69 13.63
C GLY A 133 2.08 -22.86 12.37
N TYR A 134 2.18 -21.54 12.50
CA TYR A 134 2.08 -20.64 11.37
C TYR A 134 3.00 -19.43 11.53
N TRP A 135 3.43 -18.86 10.41
CA TRP A 135 3.92 -17.49 10.37
C TRP A 135 2.71 -16.56 10.21
N GLU A 136 2.52 -15.63 11.16
CA GLU A 136 1.42 -14.66 11.13
C GLU A 136 1.96 -13.24 10.95
N ARG A 137 1.26 -12.47 10.12
CA ARG A 137 1.52 -11.04 9.94
C ARG A 137 0.24 -10.25 10.12
N LEU A 138 0.29 -9.25 10.99
CA LEU A 138 -0.74 -8.22 11.12
C LEU A 138 -0.75 -7.36 9.86
N ILE A 139 -1.90 -7.26 9.19
CA ILE A 139 -1.99 -6.57 7.91
C ILE A 139 -2.63 -5.18 8.04
N ASP A 140 -3.49 -4.94 9.03
CA ASP A 140 -4.05 -3.60 9.26
C ASP A 140 -3.40 -2.88 10.43
N LYS A 141 -2.92 -1.65 10.15
CA LYS A 141 -2.33 -0.71 11.11
C LYS A 141 -1.42 -1.40 12.15
N PRO A 142 -0.44 -2.23 11.71
CA PRO A 142 0.39 -3.05 12.60
C PRO A 142 1.17 -2.23 13.64
N GLU A 143 1.46 -0.96 13.34
CA GLU A 143 2.11 0.01 14.23
C GLU A 143 1.36 0.23 15.56
N ARG A 144 0.08 -0.13 15.66
CA ARG A 144 -0.70 0.00 16.89
C ARG A 144 -0.38 -1.05 17.96
N PHE A 145 0.35 -2.10 17.59
CA PHE A 145 0.64 -3.26 18.44
C PHE A 145 2.07 -3.27 18.98
N GLY A 146 2.88 -2.23 18.70
CA GLY A 146 4.29 -2.12 19.10
C GLY A 146 4.61 -0.81 19.81
#